data_AF-A0A7K1S9P0-F1
#
_entry.id   AF-A0A7K1S9P0-F1
#
_cell.length_a   1.000
_cell.length_b   1.000
_cell.length_c   1.000
_cell.angle_alpha   90.00
_cell.angle_beta   90.00
_cell.angle_gamma   90.00
#
_symmetry.space_group_name_H-M   'P 1'
#
loop_
_entity.id
_entity.type
_entity.pdbx_description
1 polymer ?
#
loop_
_entity_poly.entity_id
_entity_poly.type
_entity_poly.pdbx_seq_one_letter_code
_entity_poly.pdbx_strand_id
1 'polypeptide(L)'
;MEELFSPDKQYKVSFGSMEIRMSHWVDQPYLVRISDNKTLFGLEHLWSADDVRWLDESTVTMNLRLYPGLLGCAVTLNVALNQGEVSGQAGNFTGTLPEVVAWINGLENPSDLYRY
;
A
#
# COMPACT_ATOMS: atom_id res chain seq x y z
N MET A 1 -0.57 16.89 2.66
CA MET A 1 -0.79 15.56 2.06
C MET A 1 0.11 15.48 0.86
N GLU A 2 1.08 14.57 0.91
CA GLU A 2 1.90 14.26 -0.24
C GLU A 2 1.04 13.41 -1.20
N GLU A 3 1.06 13.76 -2.49
CA GLU A 3 0.33 13.05 -3.54
C GLU A 3 1.29 12.78 -4.70
N LEU A 4 1.35 11.53 -5.14
CA LEU A 4 2.20 11.09 -6.25
C LEU A 4 1.33 10.69 -7.43
N PHE A 5 1.31 11.53 -8.45
CA PHE A 5 0.50 11.33 -9.65
C PHE A 5 1.18 10.38 -10.64
N SER A 6 0.38 9.56 -11.32
CA SER A 6 0.84 8.86 -12.52
C SER A 6 1.30 9.86 -13.59
N PRO A 7 2.21 9.49 -14.51
CA PRO A 7 2.68 10.38 -15.57
C PRO A 7 1.57 11.05 -16.39
N ASP A 8 0.48 10.32 -16.67
CA ASP A 8 -0.70 10.80 -17.40
C ASP A 8 -1.75 11.50 -16.51
N LYS A 9 -1.52 11.54 -15.19
CA LYS A 9 -2.41 12.10 -14.18
C LYS A 9 -3.81 11.49 -14.16
N GLN A 10 -3.96 10.22 -14.54
CA GLN A 10 -5.21 9.47 -14.38
C GLN A 10 -5.35 8.84 -12.99
N TYR A 11 -4.22 8.62 -12.31
CA TYR A 11 -4.16 8.00 -10.99
C TYR A 11 -3.25 8.80 -10.06
N LYS A 12 -3.44 8.58 -8.75
CA LYS A 12 -2.55 9.10 -7.73
C LYS A 12 -2.38 8.11 -6.59
N VAL A 13 -1.22 8.13 -5.94
CA VAL A 13 -1.05 7.60 -4.60
C VAL A 13 -1.15 8.77 -3.62
N SER A 14 -2.08 8.67 -2.67
CA SER A 14 -2.21 9.61 -1.55
C SER A 14 -1.87 8.91 -0.24
N PHE A 15 -1.37 9.66 0.74
CA PHE A 15 -1.01 9.11 2.05
C PHE A 15 -1.90 9.67 3.15
N GLY A 16 -2.45 8.76 3.97
CA GLY A 16 -3.03 9.08 5.27
C GLY A 16 -1.97 8.94 6.35
N SER A 17 -1.40 10.06 6.79
CA SER A 17 -0.36 10.08 7.82
C SER A 17 -0.98 10.13 9.21
N MET A 18 -0.58 9.23 10.09
CA MET A 18 -1.00 9.22 11.49
C MET A 18 0.19 9.06 12.44
N GLU A 19 0.18 9.83 13.53
CA GLU A 19 1.17 9.70 14.58
C GLU A 19 0.79 8.57 15.55
N ILE A 20 1.73 7.67 15.79
CA ILE A 20 1.63 6.58 16.75
C ILE A 20 2.73 6.73 17.81
N ARG A 21 2.35 6.60 19.09
CA ARG A 21 3.26 6.55 20.26
C ARG A 21 4.37 7.61 20.27
N MET A 22 3.98 8.88 20.25
CA MET A 22 4.85 10.04 20.50
C MET A 22 6.16 10.00 19.68
N SER A 23 6.05 10.18 18.36
CA SER A 23 7.13 10.29 17.33
C SER A 23 7.26 9.19 16.27
N HIS A 24 6.42 8.15 16.22
CA HIS A 24 6.39 7.25 15.05
C HIS A 24 5.27 7.67 14.11
N TRP A 25 5.54 7.71 12.80
CA TRP A 25 4.55 8.05 11.79
C TRP A 25 4.25 6.83 10.93
N VAL A 26 2.97 6.63 10.63
CA VAL A 26 2.50 5.64 9.66
C VAL A 26 1.91 6.42 8.49
N ASP A 27 2.52 6.29 7.32
CA ASP A 27 2.06 6.89 6.07
C ASP A 27 1.31 5.85 5.24
N GLN A 28 0.00 5.74 5.48
CA GLN A 28 -0.81 4.70 4.88
C GLN A 28 -1.14 5.03 3.42
N PRO A 29 -0.80 4.16 2.45
CA PRO A 29 -1.01 4.45 1.04
C PRO A 29 -2.46 4.18 0.60
N TYR A 30 -2.93 5.01 -0.31
CA TYR A 30 -4.18 4.82 -1.05
C TYR A 30 -3.93 5.08 -2.53
N LEU A 31 -4.19 4.08 -3.37
CA LEU A 31 -4.18 4.26 -4.82
C LEU A 31 -5.56 4.68 -5.28
N VAL A 32 -5.66 5.85 -5.89
CA VAL A 32 -6.94 6.49 -6.24
C VAL A 32 -6.97 6.79 -7.73
N ARG A 33 -8.08 6.47 -8.37
CA ARG A 33 -8.40 6.93 -9.73
C ARG A 33 -8.97 8.33 -9.67
N ILE A 34 -8.46 9.24 -10.50
CA ILE A 34 -8.79 10.66 -10.39
C ILE A 34 -10.17 10.98 -10.97
N SER A 35 -10.57 10.32 -12.04
CA SER A 35 -11.82 10.64 -12.76
C SER A 35 -13.09 10.47 -11.92
N ASP A 36 -13.10 9.52 -11.00
CA ASP A 36 -14.24 9.18 -10.13
C ASP A 36 -13.88 9.20 -8.64
N ASN A 37 -12.66 9.62 -8.29
CA ASN A 37 -12.10 9.59 -6.93
C ASN A 37 -12.23 8.21 -6.25
N LYS A 38 -12.20 7.12 -7.04
CA LYS A 38 -12.34 5.76 -6.52
C LYS A 38 -11.01 5.23 -5.99
N THR A 39 -11.00 4.77 -4.75
CA THR A 39 -9.88 3.99 -4.19
C THR A 39 -9.84 2.61 -4.83
N LEU A 40 -8.72 2.30 -5.50
CA LEU A 40 -8.45 1.01 -6.16
C LEU A 40 -7.62 0.08 -5.26
N PHE A 41 -6.82 0.65 -4.36
CA PHE A 41 -6.03 -0.06 -3.37
C PHE A 41 -5.96 0.78 -2.09
N GLY A 42 -6.21 0.13 -0.96
CA GLY A 42 -6.13 0.71 0.38
C GLY A 42 -6.16 -0.42 1.40
N LEU A 43 -5.41 -0.26 2.49
CA LEU A 43 -5.21 -1.31 3.50
C LEU A 43 -6.00 -0.98 4.78
N GLU A 44 -6.27 -1.95 5.63
CA GLU A 44 -7.04 -1.74 6.88
C GLU A 44 -6.14 -1.52 8.11
N HIS A 45 -4.95 -2.12 8.11
CA HIS A 45 -3.99 -2.05 9.21
C HIS A 45 -2.99 -0.90 9.05
N LEU A 46 -2.12 -0.73 10.05
CA LEU A 46 -1.05 0.29 10.12
C LEU A 46 0.12 -0.04 9.18
N TRP A 47 -0.18 -0.29 7.90
CA TRP A 47 0.80 -0.44 6.85
C TRP A 47 1.29 0.93 6.41
N SER A 48 2.55 1.23 6.70
CA SER A 48 3.22 2.42 6.19
C SER A 48 3.86 2.09 4.84
N ALA A 49 3.74 3.00 3.88
CA ALA A 49 4.43 2.90 2.60
C ALA A 49 5.68 3.78 2.55
N ASP A 50 6.67 3.30 1.81
CA ASP A 50 7.89 4.03 1.46
C ASP A 50 8.33 3.68 0.03
N ASP A 51 9.25 4.47 -0.53
CA ASP A 51 9.78 4.32 -1.89
C ASP A 51 8.69 4.16 -2.97
N VAL A 52 7.62 4.94 -2.85
CA VAL A 52 6.52 4.91 -3.81
C VAL A 52 6.94 5.58 -5.11
N ARG A 53 6.86 4.84 -6.21
CA ARG A 53 7.22 5.34 -7.54
C ARG A 53 6.34 4.75 -8.63
N TRP A 54 5.94 5.60 -9.57
CA TRP A 54 5.31 5.17 -10.83
C TRP A 54 6.39 4.68 -11.79
N LEU A 55 6.21 3.47 -12.32
CA LEU A 55 7.08 2.89 -13.35
C LEU A 55 6.63 3.30 -14.76
N ASP A 56 5.32 3.46 -14.94
CA ASP A 56 4.65 3.92 -16.15
C ASP A 56 3.30 4.58 -15.77
N GLU A 57 2.44 4.89 -16.75
CA GLU A 57 1.12 5.52 -16.56
C GLU A 57 0.15 4.70 -15.69
N SER A 58 0.37 3.39 -15.58
CA SER A 58 -0.56 2.43 -14.98
C SER A 58 0.07 1.53 -13.91
N THR A 59 1.39 1.53 -13.78
CA THR A 59 2.11 0.66 -12.86
C THR A 59 2.79 1.48 -11.77
N VAL A 60 2.45 1.21 -10.52
CA VAL A 60 3.08 1.79 -9.34
C VAL A 60 3.72 0.71 -8.50
N THR A 61 4.88 0.99 -7.91
CA THR A 61 5.52 0.12 -6.93
C THR A 61 5.77 0.88 -5.63
N MET A 62 5.73 0.16 -4.51
CA MET A 62 5.95 0.68 -3.17
C MET A 62 6.46 -0.42 -2.24
N ASN A 63 7.23 -0.03 -1.23
CA ASN A 63 7.54 -0.90 -0.11
C ASN A 63 6.55 -0.63 1.01
N LEU A 64 6.02 -1.69 1.60
CA LEU A 64 5.09 -1.64 2.72
C LEU A 64 5.74 -2.24 3.95
N ARG A 65 5.49 -1.61 5.11
CA ARG A 65 5.92 -2.10 6.43
C ARG A 65 4.75 -2.05 7.41
N LEU A 66 4.48 -3.19 8.05
CA LEU A 66 3.41 -3.30 9.04
C LEU A 66 3.90 -2.80 10.38
N TYR A 67 3.25 -1.75 10.89
CA TYR A 67 3.46 -1.28 12.25
C TYR A 67 2.50 -2.00 13.23
N PRO A 68 2.93 -2.26 14.46
CA PRO A 68 4.33 -2.29 14.94
C PRO A 68 5.00 -3.60 14.56
N GLY A 69 6.15 -3.56 13.89
CA GLY A 69 6.82 -4.79 13.51
C GLY A 69 7.89 -4.58 12.47
N LEU A 70 8.45 -5.71 12.02
CA LEU A 70 9.44 -5.76 10.94
C LEU A 70 8.88 -6.44 9.68
N LEU A 71 7.60 -6.84 9.68
CA LEU A 71 7.00 -7.48 8.51
C LEU A 71 6.90 -6.45 7.39
N GLY A 72 7.57 -6.73 6.28
CA GLY A 72 7.56 -5.88 5.10
C GLY A 72 7.41 -6.67 3.81
N CYS A 73 6.89 -6.00 2.80
CA CYS A 73 6.77 -6.51 1.45
C CYS A 73 6.90 -5.39 0.42
N ALA A 74 7.41 -5.72 -0.76
CA ALA A 74 7.33 -4.88 -1.94
C ALA A 74 6.05 -5.23 -2.69
N VAL A 75 5.31 -4.21 -3.12
CA VAL A 75 4.06 -4.35 -3.88
C VAL A 75 4.20 -3.61 -5.19
N THR A 76 3.80 -4.26 -6.28
CA THR A 76 3.68 -3.67 -7.61
C THR A 76 2.25 -3.82 -8.07
N LEU A 77 1.59 -2.73 -8.45
CA LEU A 77 0.18 -2.68 -8.84
C LEU A 77 0.07 -2.12 -10.26
N ASN A 78 -0.51 -2.90 -11.17
CA ASN A 78 -0.92 -2.44 -12.49
C ASN A 78 -2.44 -2.20 -12.51
N VAL A 79 -2.84 -0.93 -12.56
CA VAL A 79 -4.26 -0.56 -12.49
C VAL A 79 -5.02 -0.79 -13.79
N ALA A 80 -4.33 -0.74 -14.93
CA ALA A 80 -4.96 -0.97 -16.23
C ALA A 80 -5.36 -2.43 -16.42
N LEU A 81 -4.53 -3.36 -15.94
CA LEU A 81 -4.78 -4.80 -16.00
C LEU A 81 -5.53 -5.33 -14.78
N ASN A 82 -5.76 -4.49 -13.77
CA ASN A 82 -6.29 -4.90 -12.47
C ASN A 82 -5.49 -6.06 -11.86
N GLN A 83 -4.17 -5.91 -11.83
CA GLN A 83 -3.23 -6.94 -11.35
C GLN A 83 -2.28 -6.34 -10.33
N GLY A 84 -1.87 -7.16 -9.37
CA GLY A 84 -0.80 -6.82 -8.47
C GLY A 84 0.04 -8.02 -8.08
N GLU A 85 1.26 -7.71 -7.68
CA GLU A 85 2.26 -8.65 -7.22
C GLU A 85 2.82 -8.17 -5.89
N VAL A 86 2.96 -9.09 -4.96
CA VAL A 86 3.60 -8.88 -3.66
C VAL A 86 4.80 -9.81 -3.59
N SER A 87 5.91 -9.31 -3.08
CA SER A 87 7.11 -10.10 -2.81
C SER A 87 7.81 -9.61 -1.55
N GLY A 88 8.61 -10.48 -0.92
CA GLY A 88 9.44 -10.11 0.23
C GLY A 88 9.22 -10.99 1.45
N GLN A 89 9.43 -10.44 2.64
CA GLN A 89 9.44 -11.21 3.89
C GLN A 89 8.07 -11.79 4.24
N ALA A 90 6.99 -11.10 3.86
CA ALA A 90 5.63 -11.60 4.04
C ALA A 90 5.27 -12.79 3.13
N GLY A 91 6.12 -13.12 2.16
CA GLY A 91 5.85 -14.11 1.13
C GLY A 91 5.60 -13.47 -0.23
N ASN A 92 5.18 -14.30 -1.18
CA ASN A 92 4.88 -13.87 -2.54
C ASN A 92 3.41 -14.15 -2.87
N PHE A 93 2.77 -13.20 -3.54
CA PHE A 93 1.39 -13.33 -3.99
C PHE A 93 1.20 -12.59 -5.31
N THR A 94 0.37 -13.13 -6.19
CA THR A 94 -0.01 -12.47 -7.44
C THR A 94 -1.50 -12.67 -7.65
N GLY A 95 -2.21 -11.61 -7.98
CA GLY A 95 -3.66 -11.64 -8.17
C GLY A 95 -4.20 -10.32 -8.65
N THR A 96 -5.51 -10.13 -8.54
CA THR A 96 -6.15 -8.85 -8.80
C THR A 96 -5.91 -7.84 -7.68
N LEU A 97 -6.14 -6.54 -7.92
CA LEU A 97 -5.95 -5.52 -6.87
C LEU A 97 -6.74 -5.82 -5.58
N PRO A 98 -8.03 -6.23 -5.64
CA PRO A 98 -8.77 -6.60 -4.43
C PRO A 98 -8.22 -7.84 -3.72
N GLU A 99 -7.75 -8.84 -4.48
CA GLU A 99 -7.13 -10.04 -3.92
C GLU A 99 -5.80 -9.73 -3.24
N VAL A 100 -5.00 -8.83 -3.81
CA VAL A 100 -3.76 -8.33 -3.20
C VAL A 100 -4.06 -7.59 -1.90
N VAL A 101 -5.07 -6.73 -1.88
CA VAL A 101 -5.53 -6.06 -0.64
C VAL A 101 -5.95 -7.09 0.41
N ALA A 102 -6.79 -8.06 0.04
CA ALA A 102 -7.26 -9.10 0.95
C ALA A 102 -6.10 -9.96 1.49
N TRP A 103 -5.14 -10.29 0.64
CA TRP A 103 -3.95 -11.04 1.02
C TRP A 103 -3.08 -10.26 2.01
N ILE A 104 -2.79 -8.99 1.73
CA ILE A 104 -1.98 -8.13 2.62
C ILE A 104 -2.70 -7.90 3.96
N ASN A 105 -4.02 -7.66 3.94
CA ASN A 105 -4.79 -7.50 5.18
C ASN A 105 -4.89 -8.81 5.98
N GLY A 106 -4.78 -9.97 5.33
CA GLY A 106 -4.68 -11.27 6.01
C GLY A 106 -3.34 -11.51 6.70
N LEU A 107 -2.33 -10.66 6.46
CA LEU A 107 -1.06 -10.73 7.17
C LEU A 107 -1.24 -10.14 8.58
N GLU A 108 -1.32 -11.02 9.56
CA GLU A 108 -1.39 -10.60 10.96
C GLU A 108 -0.06 -10.04 11.43
N ASN A 109 -0.14 -9.02 12.28
CA ASN A 109 1.00 -8.62 13.07
C ASN A 109 1.29 -9.72 14.11
N PRO A 110 2.47 -10.38 14.08
CA PRO A 110 2.79 -11.46 15.01
C PRO A 110 2.98 -11.00 16.45
N SER A 111 2.95 -9.69 16.72
CA SER A 111 3.16 -9.15 18.06
C SER A 111 1.85 -9.05 18.85
N ASP A 112 1.62 -10.02 19.74
CA ASP A 112 0.54 -10.00 20.75
C ASP A 112 0.60 -8.77 21.67
N LEU A 113 1.73 -8.05 21.72
CA LEU A 113 1.96 -6.86 22.56
C LEU A 113 1.19 -5.60 22.10
N TYR A 114 0.50 -5.68 20.96
CA TYR A 114 -0.20 -4.54 20.35
C TYR A 114 -1.64 -4.85 19.93
N ARG A 115 -2.19 -5.98 20.37
CA ARG A 115 -3.64 -6.18 20.37
C ARG A 115 -4.21 -5.24 21.44
N TYR A 116 -4.91 -4.19 20.99
CA TYR A 116 -5.59 -3.22 21.84
C TYR A 116 -6.68 -3.89 22.70
#